data_AF-A0A972HH08-F1
#
_entry.id   AF-A0A972HH08-F1
#
_cell.length_a   1.000
_cell.length_b   1.000
_cell.length_c   1.000
_cell.angle_alpha   90.00
_cell.angle_beta   90.00
_cell.angle_gamma   90.00
#
_symmetry.space_group_name_H-M   'P 1'
#
loop_
_entity.id
_entity.type
_entity.pdbx_description
1 polymer ?
#
loop_
_entity_poly.entity_id
_entity_poly.type
_entity_poly.pdbx_seq_one_letter_code
_entity_poly.pdbx_strand_id
1 'polypeptide(L)'
;MLNPTTFPHPPDGDPEPAPNRRFGGLSSRRVHLAKTITWRVIATFTTVVISYWVTGSLAVGATIGGIEATAKMALYYGHERAWARLVPAVG
;
A
#
# COMPACT_ATOMS: atom_id res chain seq x y z
N MET A 1 -6.06 -28.82 33.05
CA MET A 1 -6.19 -27.64 32.18
C MET A 1 -4.78 -27.17 31.83
N LEU A 2 -4.35 -27.28 30.57
CA LEU A 2 -3.03 -26.84 30.13
C LEU A 2 -3.07 -25.32 29.92
N ASN A 3 -2.17 -24.58 30.56
CA ASN A 3 -2.03 -23.14 30.38
C ASN A 3 -1.40 -22.87 29.00
N PRO A 4 -2.07 -22.17 28.06
CA PRO A 4 -1.59 -21.98 26.70
C PRO A 4 -0.41 -20.98 26.57
N THR A 5 0.12 -20.42 27.67
CA THR A 5 1.19 -19.40 27.60
C THR A 5 2.59 -19.88 28.02
N THR A 6 2.77 -21.13 28.44
CA THR A 6 4.12 -21.65 28.71
C THR A 6 4.69 -22.29 27.45
N PHE A 7 5.17 -21.46 26.53
CA PHE A 7 6.21 -21.91 25.59
C PHE A 7 7.41 -22.39 26.43
N PRO A 8 8.03 -23.54 26.11
CA PRO A 8 9.24 -23.95 26.79
C PRO A 8 10.31 -22.88 26.56
N HIS A 9 10.84 -22.30 27.64
CA HIS A 9 12.05 -21.50 27.55
C HIS A 9 13.18 -22.40 27.03
N PRO A 10 13.94 -21.99 25.99
CA PRO A 10 15.13 -22.71 25.58
C PRO A 10 16.10 -22.86 26.76
N PRO A 11 16.86 -23.97 26.87
CA PRO A 11 17.91 -24.08 27.88
C PRO A 11 18.90 -22.91 27.76
N ASP A 12 19.24 -22.29 28.89
CA ASP A 12 19.88 -20.97 29.05
C ASP A 12 21.34 -20.85 28.51
N GLY A 13 21.71 -21.60 27.47
CA GLY A 13 23.03 -21.58 26.84
C GLY A 13 23.04 -21.11 25.38
N ASP A 14 21.90 -21.12 24.70
CA ASP A 14 21.83 -20.61 23.33
C ASP A 14 21.59 -19.09 23.37
N PRO A 15 22.45 -18.28 22.74
CA PRO A 15 22.23 -16.84 22.67
C PRO A 15 20.87 -16.59 22.02
N GLU A 16 20.07 -15.71 22.62
CA GLU A 16 18.82 -15.23 22.03
C GLU A 16 19.08 -14.94 20.54
N PRO A 17 18.26 -15.49 19.62
CA PRO A 17 18.50 -15.27 18.20
C PRO A 17 18.49 -13.78 17.93
N ALA A 18 19.61 -13.25 17.42
CA ALA A 18 19.78 -11.83 17.18
C ALA A 18 18.55 -11.26 16.46
N PRO A 19 18.04 -10.08 16.85
CA PRO A 19 16.83 -9.50 16.27
C PRO A 19 16.99 -9.48 14.76
N ASN A 20 16.03 -10.06 14.05
CA ASN A 20 16.06 -10.29 12.61
C ASN A 20 15.98 -8.96 11.83
N ARG A 21 17.06 -8.18 11.83
CA ARG A 21 17.21 -6.93 11.08
C ARG A 21 17.38 -7.20 9.57
N ARG A 22 16.47 -7.97 8.96
CA ARG A 22 16.48 -8.23 7.51
C ARG A 22 16.24 -6.97 6.66
N PHE A 23 15.80 -5.87 7.28
CA PHE A 23 15.59 -4.59 6.61
C PHE A 23 16.36 -3.46 7.29
N GLY A 24 17.68 -3.64 7.45
CA GLY A 24 18.57 -2.54 7.80
C GLY A 24 18.85 -1.64 6.59
N GLY A 25 18.47 -0.36 6.66
CA GLY A 25 19.33 0.71 6.13
C GLY A 25 19.07 1.33 4.75
N LEU A 26 17.97 1.03 4.03
CA LEU A 26 17.58 1.84 2.85
C LEU A 26 16.51 2.85 3.27
N SER A 27 16.82 4.14 3.19
CA SER A 27 15.99 5.27 3.67
C SER A 27 14.49 5.03 3.51
N SER A 28 13.77 4.94 4.64
CA SER A 28 12.34 4.61 4.71
C SER A 28 11.50 5.38 3.67
N ARG A 29 11.64 6.71 3.55
CA ARG A 29 10.84 7.53 2.62
C ARG A 29 11.00 7.17 1.14
N ARG A 30 12.23 6.92 0.66
CA ARG A 30 12.47 6.62 -0.77
C ARG A 30 11.91 5.25 -1.15
N VAL A 31 12.03 4.27 -0.25
CA VAL A 31 11.46 2.93 -0.45
C VAL A 31 9.93 2.98 -0.43
N HIS A 32 9.32 3.74 0.48
CA HIS A 32 7.86 3.91 0.51
C HIS A 32 7.33 4.62 -0.74
N LEU A 33 8.02 5.66 -1.21
CA LEU A 33 7.66 6.35 -2.45
C LEU A 33 7.78 5.41 -3.65
N ALA A 34 8.88 4.68 -3.78
CA ALA A 34 9.09 3.71 -4.85
C ALA A 34 8.00 2.62 -4.85
N LYS A 35 7.71 2.02 -3.69
CA LYS A 35 6.62 1.05 -3.53
C LYS A 35 5.27 1.61 -3.96
N THR A 36 4.97 2.85 -3.59
CA THR A 36 3.72 3.51 -3.95
C THR A 36 3.63 3.73 -5.46
N ILE A 37 4.69 4.22 -6.11
CA ILE A 37 4.73 4.42 -7.55
C ILE A 37 4.60 3.08 -8.28
N THR A 38 5.36 2.06 -7.88
CA THR A 38 5.26 0.71 -8.45
C THR A 38 3.84 0.18 -8.36
N TRP A 39 3.21 0.30 -7.18
CA TRP A 39 1.83 -0.13 -7.00
C TRP A 39 0.85 0.63 -7.91
N ARG A 40 1.05 1.95 -8.08
CA ARG A 40 0.21 2.77 -8.97
C ARG A 40 0.34 2.37 -10.42
N VAL A 41 1.57 2.13 -10.90
CA VAL A 41 1.82 1.68 -12.28
C VAL A 41 1.17 0.32 -12.53
N ILE A 42 1.35 -0.64 -11.60
CA ILE A 42 0.73 -1.97 -11.71
C ILE A 42 -0.80 -1.84 -11.76
N ALA A 43 -1.41 -1.07 -10.86
CA ALA A 43 -2.87 -0.90 -10.83
C ALA A 43 -3.41 -0.32 -12.14
N THR A 44 -2.84 0.80 -12.62
CA THR A 44 -3.27 1.41 -13.89
C THR A 44 -3.05 0.47 -15.07
N PHE A 45 -1.92 -0.23 -15.11
CA PHE A 45 -1.64 -1.21 -16.16
C PHE A 45 -2.66 -2.34 -16.16
N THR A 46 -3.00 -2.89 -15.00
CA THR A 46 -4.05 -3.91 -14.87
C THR A 46 -5.38 -3.40 -15.40
N THR A 47 -5.80 -2.17 -15.07
CA THR A 47 -7.04 -1.59 -15.61
C THR A 47 -7.01 -1.47 -17.13
N VAL A 48 -5.90 -1.00 -17.70
CA VAL A 48 -5.75 -0.88 -19.17
C VAL A 48 -5.85 -2.25 -19.83
N VAL A 49 -5.19 -3.27 -19.30
CA VAL A 49 -5.22 -4.64 -19.84
C VAL A 49 -6.62 -5.24 -19.75
N ILE A 50 -7.29 -5.12 -18.60
CA ILE A 50 -8.67 -5.61 -18.43
C ILE A 50 -9.61 -4.91 -19.42
N SER A 51 -9.52 -3.58 -19.49
CA SER A 51 -10.35 -2.79 -20.40
C SER A 51 -10.08 -3.12 -21.86
N TYR A 52 -8.82 -3.32 -22.24
CA TYR A 52 -8.45 -3.79 -23.58
C TYR A 52 -9.04 -5.16 -23.87
N TRP A 53 -8.98 -6.09 -22.92
CA TRP A 53 -9.51 -7.44 -23.11
C TRP A 53 -11.03 -7.45 -23.30
N VAL A 54 -11.74 -6.55 -22.62
CA VAL A 54 -13.20 -6.38 -22.75
C VAL A 54 -13.59 -5.66 -24.04
N THR A 55 -12.83 -4.64 -24.45
CA THR A 55 -13.24 -3.73 -25.54
C THR A 55 -12.53 -3.98 -26.87
N GLY A 56 -11.42 -4.72 -26.86
CA GLY A 56 -10.51 -4.88 -28.00
C GLY A 56 -9.75 -3.61 -28.39
N SER A 57 -9.88 -2.50 -27.66
CA SER A 57 -9.30 -1.21 -28.03
C SER A 57 -8.33 -0.68 -26.97
N LEU A 58 -7.05 -0.59 -27.34
CA LEU A 58 -6.01 -0.08 -26.45
C LEU A 58 -6.22 1.41 -26.13
N ALA A 59 -6.75 2.18 -27.10
CA ALA A 59 -7.07 3.59 -26.90
C ALA A 59 -8.15 3.77 -25.82
N VAL A 60 -9.18 2.92 -25.83
CA VAL A 60 -10.23 2.95 -24.81
C VAL A 60 -9.67 2.53 -23.45
N GLY A 61 -8.88 1.44 -23.40
CA GLY A 61 -8.25 0.99 -22.16
C GLY A 61 -7.32 2.03 -21.54
N ALA A 62 -6.47 2.68 -22.34
CA ALA A 62 -5.59 3.76 -21.90
C ALA A 62 -6.38 4.97 -21.38
N THR A 63 -7.49 5.32 -22.04
CA THR A 63 -8.38 6.40 -21.60
C THR A 63 -8.99 6.08 -20.23
N ILE A 64 -9.49 4.86 -20.03
CA ILE A 64 -10.07 4.42 -18.75
C ILE A 64 -9.00 4.46 -17.64
N GLY A 65 -7.82 3.89 -17.88
CA GLY A 65 -6.73 3.88 -16.90
C GLY A 65 -6.27 5.30 -16.52
N GLY A 66 -6.20 6.21 -17.49
CA GLY A 66 -5.86 7.63 -17.26
C GLY A 66 -6.93 8.38 -16.46
N ILE A 67 -8.21 8.17 -16.79
CA ILE A 67 -9.34 8.75 -16.04
C ILE A 67 -9.33 8.21 -14.61
N GLU A 68 -9.16 6.91 -14.41
CA GLU A 68 -9.12 6.29 -13.08
C GLU A 68 -8.02 6.91 -12.20
N ALA A 69 -6.79 7.01 -12.74
CA ALA A 69 -5.66 7.59 -12.02
C ALA A 69 -5.93 9.05 -11.60
N THR A 70 -6.47 9.85 -12.54
CA THR A 70 -6.78 11.28 -12.32
C THR A 70 -7.93 11.46 -11.33
N ALA A 71 -9.03 10.72 -11.53
CA ALA A 71 -10.20 10.76 -10.67
C ALA A 71 -9.85 10.39 -9.23
N LYS A 72 -8.99 9.39 -9.02
CA LYS A 72 -8.56 8.97 -7.68
C LYS A 72 -7.75 10.06 -6.96
N MET A 73 -6.92 10.82 -7.67
CA MET A 73 -6.21 11.98 -7.11
C MET A 73 -7.17 13.12 -6.75
N ALA A 74 -8.09 13.46 -7.66
CA ALA A 74 -9.09 14.50 -7.44
C ALA A 74 -10.03 14.16 -6.27
N LEU A 75 -10.50 12.91 -6.20
CA LEU A 75 -11.34 12.41 -5.11
C LEU A 75 -10.59 12.40 -3.79
N TYR A 76 -9.32 11.99 -3.75
CA TYR A 76 -8.53 12.04 -2.51
C TYR A 76 -8.38 13.47 -1.98
N TYR A 77 -8.05 14.41 -2.87
CA TYR A 77 -7.95 15.82 -2.48
C TYR A 77 -9.31 16.38 -2.00
N GLY A 78 -10.40 16.07 -2.70
CA GLY A 78 -11.75 16.45 -2.30
C GLY A 78 -12.15 15.83 -0.97
N HIS A 79 -11.84 14.54 -0.75
CA HIS A 79 -12.06 13.82 0.49
C HIS A 79 -11.35 14.49 1.66
N GLU A 80 -10.06 14.82 1.49
CA GLU A 80 -9.28 15.54 2.51
C GLU A 80 -9.88 16.91 2.83
N ARG A 81 -10.30 17.65 1.80
CA ARG A 81 -10.90 18.98 1.98
C ARG A 81 -12.28 18.92 2.64
N ALA A 82 -13.07 17.89 2.34
CA ALA A 82 -14.35 17.64 2.98
C ALA A 82 -14.14 17.25 4.45
N TRP A 83 -13.18 16.38 4.75
CA TRP A 83 -12.87 15.95 6.10
C TRP A 83 -12.40 17.12 6.97
N ALA A 84 -11.54 18.00 6.44
CA ALA A 84 -11.10 19.23 7.12
C ALA A 84 -12.23 20.23 7.42
N ARG A 85 -13.38 20.12 6.73
CA ARG A 85 -14.58 20.95 6.98
C ARG A 85 -15.55 20.29 7.94
N LEU A 86 -15.61 18.95 7.94
CA LEU A 86 -16.55 18.16 8.74
C LEU A 86 -16.04 17.82 10.14
N VAL A 87 -14.72 17.80 10.33
CA VAL A 87 -14.09 17.70 11.64
C VAL A 87 -13.54 19.09 12.00
N PRO A 88 -14.35 19.97 12.63
CA PRO A 88 -13.78 21.10 13.35
C PRO A 88 -12.78 20.53 14.35
N ALA A 89 -11.61 21.15 14.46
CA ALA A 89 -10.65 20.82 15.49
C ALA A 89 -11.37 20.75 16.84
N VAL A 90 -11.53 19.53 17.38
CA VAL A 90 -11.85 19.34 18.78
C VAL A 90 -10.57 19.77 19.50
N GLY A 91 -10.53 21.06 19.82
CA GLY A 91 -9.54 21.65 20.72
C GLY A 91 -9.88 21.37 22.17
#